data_AF-A0A8J2W696-F1
#
_entry.id   AF-A0A8J2W696-F1
#
_cell.length_a   1.000
_cell.length_b   1.000
_cell.length_c   1.000
_cell.angle_alpha   90.00
_cell.angle_beta   90.00
_cell.angle_gamma   90.00
#
_symmetry.space_group_name_H-M   'P 1'
#
loop_
_entity.id
_entity.type
_entity.pdbx_description
1 polymer ?
#
loop_
_entity_poly.entity_id
_entity_poly.type
_entity_poly.pdbx_seq_one_letter_code
_entity_poly.pdbx_strand_id
1 'polypeptide(L)'
;MEKVYRGINNYAQYHKKRDTAAGNASSGLVRKGPIRAPANLRATVRWDYQPDICKDYKETGFCGFGDSCKFLHDRSDYKHGWQLEREETEHKAGDSDYEIHSDEELPFKCFICRESFKDPVVTRCKHYFCEKCALSQYKKSTRCFICNAQTSGVFNPAKELEAKMKERNSDDDDEH
;
A
#
# COMPACT_ATOMS: atom_id res chain seq x y z
N MET A 1 11.31 -62.35 1.74
CA MET A 1 10.67 -61.02 1.84
C MET A 1 11.59 -60.16 2.67
N GLU A 2 12.34 -59.25 2.03
CA GLU A 2 13.39 -58.47 2.68
C GLU A 2 12.78 -57.58 3.79
N LYS A 3 13.34 -57.63 5.01
CA LYS A 3 12.94 -56.81 6.16
C LYS A 3 13.48 -55.37 6.03
N VAL A 4 13.30 -54.77 4.85
CA VAL A 4 13.69 -53.38 4.59
C VAL A 4 12.56 -52.49 5.05
N TYR A 5 12.86 -51.57 5.97
CA TYR A 5 11.92 -50.56 6.45
C TYR A 5 11.51 -49.63 5.30
N ARG A 6 10.20 -49.50 5.05
CA ARG A 6 9.64 -48.68 3.97
C ARG A 6 8.86 -47.46 4.47
N GLY A 7 9.01 -47.09 5.73
CA GLY A 7 8.26 -46.01 6.37
C GLY A 7 7.03 -46.49 7.15
N ILE A 8 6.66 -45.74 8.20
CA ILE A 8 5.55 -46.01 9.13
C ILE A 8 4.20 -46.27 8.43
N ASN A 9 3.93 -45.61 7.30
CA ASN A 9 2.65 -45.75 6.60
C ASN A 9 2.56 -46.97 5.66
N ASN A 10 3.69 -47.66 5.42
CA ASN A 10 3.79 -48.76 4.46
C ASN A 10 3.78 -50.15 5.11
N TYR A 11 3.55 -50.23 6.42
CA TYR A 11 3.26 -51.51 7.07
C TYR A 11 1.88 -52.03 6.67
N ALA A 12 1.71 -53.34 6.72
CA ALA A 12 0.50 -54.01 6.22
C ALA A 12 -0.77 -53.48 6.91
N GLN A 13 -1.60 -52.77 6.14
CA GLN A 13 -2.96 -52.44 6.55
C GLN A 13 -3.86 -53.65 6.27
N TYR A 14 -4.41 -54.26 7.32
CA TYR A 14 -5.26 -55.46 7.25
C TYR A 14 -6.74 -55.13 6.94
N HIS A 15 -7.13 -53.86 6.97
CA HIS A 15 -8.48 -53.43 6.62
C HIS A 15 -8.56 -52.96 5.16
N LYS A 16 -9.33 -53.68 4.35
CA LYS A 16 -9.68 -53.26 2.99
C LYS A 16 -10.63 -52.06 3.05
N LYS A 17 -10.24 -50.93 2.46
CA LYS A 17 -11.14 -49.78 2.27
C LYS A 17 -12.22 -50.18 1.27
N ARG A 18 -13.49 -50.05 1.65
CA ARG A 18 -14.65 -50.36 0.79
C ARG A 18 -15.08 -49.11 0.04
N ASP A 19 -15.55 -49.32 -1.19
CA ASP A 19 -16.23 -48.28 -1.95
C ASP A 19 -17.57 -47.96 -1.29
N THR A 20 -17.96 -46.69 -1.28
CA THR A 20 -19.26 -46.23 -0.78
C THR A 20 -20.10 -45.71 -1.95
N ALA A 21 -21.41 -45.54 -1.75
CA ALA A 21 -22.29 -44.99 -2.78
C ALA A 21 -21.84 -43.60 -3.29
N ALA A 22 -21.04 -42.88 -2.50
CA ALA A 22 -20.51 -41.56 -2.82
C ALA A 22 -19.20 -41.58 -3.66
N GLY A 23 -18.59 -42.75 -3.87
CA GLY A 23 -17.39 -42.86 -4.72
C GLY A 23 -16.49 -44.05 -4.40
N ASN A 24 -15.47 -44.24 -5.23
CA ASN A 24 -14.47 -45.28 -5.01
C ASN A 24 -13.55 -44.91 -3.82
N ALA A 25 -12.94 -45.91 -3.18
CA ALA A 25 -12.08 -45.75 -2.00
C ALA A 25 -10.84 -44.87 -2.25
N SER A 26 -10.50 -44.63 -3.52
CA SER A 26 -9.40 -43.79 -3.99
C SER A 26 -9.80 -42.33 -4.29
N SER A 27 -11.09 -42.02 -4.38
CA SER A 27 -11.62 -40.71 -4.77
C SER A 27 -11.52 -39.70 -3.64
N GLY A 28 -11.47 -38.41 -3.98
CA GLY A 28 -11.34 -37.33 -3.00
C GLY A 28 -12.45 -37.29 -1.94
N LEU A 29 -13.65 -37.79 -2.27
CA LEU A 29 -14.80 -37.85 -1.35
C LEU A 29 -14.71 -38.97 -0.29
N VAL A 30 -13.91 -40.02 -0.53
CA VAL A 30 -13.83 -41.21 0.35
C VAL A 30 -12.49 -41.29 1.08
N ARG A 31 -11.51 -40.47 0.70
CA ARG A 31 -10.23 -40.33 1.42
C ARG A 31 -10.46 -39.69 2.80
N LYS A 32 -10.11 -40.42 3.86
CA LYS A 32 -10.06 -39.89 5.22
C LYS A 32 -8.69 -39.26 5.48
N GLY A 33 -8.67 -38.03 5.97
CA GLY A 33 -7.46 -37.27 6.29
C GLY A 33 -7.51 -35.84 5.77
N PRO A 34 -6.43 -35.06 5.92
CA PRO A 34 -6.33 -33.71 5.37
C PRO A 34 -6.64 -33.69 3.88
N ILE A 35 -7.65 -32.91 3.49
CA ILE A 35 -8.10 -32.78 2.11
C ILE A 35 -7.31 -31.67 1.43
N ARG A 36 -6.82 -31.94 0.22
CA ARG A 36 -6.12 -30.94 -0.59
C ARG A 36 -7.13 -29.89 -1.09
N ALA A 37 -6.86 -28.62 -0.81
CA ALA A 37 -7.64 -27.51 -1.32
C ALA A 37 -7.53 -27.38 -2.86
N PRO A 38 -8.55 -26.87 -3.56
CA PRO A 38 -8.50 -26.61 -4.99
C PRO A 38 -7.39 -25.61 -5.35
N ALA A 39 -6.65 -25.87 -6.43
CA ALA A 39 -5.48 -25.06 -6.81
C ALA A 39 -5.83 -23.71 -7.47
N ASN A 40 -7.03 -23.61 -8.06
CA ASN A 40 -7.46 -22.51 -8.91
C ASN A 40 -8.70 -21.78 -8.37
N LEU A 41 -8.99 -21.90 -7.08
CA LEU A 41 -10.07 -21.17 -6.40
C LEU A 41 -9.47 -20.20 -5.38
N ARG A 42 -9.85 -18.91 -5.47
CA ARG A 42 -9.59 -17.94 -4.40
C ARG A 42 -10.83 -17.85 -3.51
N ALA A 43 -10.67 -18.14 -2.22
CA ALA A 43 -11.74 -17.95 -1.24
C ALA A 43 -12.05 -16.45 -1.10
N THR A 44 -13.33 -16.08 -1.13
CA THR A 44 -13.76 -14.72 -0.82
C THR A 44 -13.63 -14.47 0.67
N VAL A 45 -12.85 -13.45 1.04
CA VAL A 45 -12.69 -13.04 2.44
C VAL A 45 -13.63 -11.87 2.71
N ARG A 46 -14.44 -11.99 3.76
CA ARG A 46 -15.26 -10.91 4.31
C ARG A 46 -14.88 -10.75 5.77
N TRP A 47 -14.60 -9.52 6.17
CA TRP A 47 -14.37 -9.19 7.58
C TRP A 47 -15.70 -9.17 8.33
N ASP A 48 -15.82 -10.00 9.36
CA ASP A 48 -16.95 -9.96 10.29
C ASP A 48 -16.58 -9.08 11.47
N TYR A 49 -17.11 -7.86 11.46
CA TYR A 49 -16.83 -6.87 12.50
C TYR A 49 -17.74 -7.01 13.72
N GLN A 50 -18.77 -7.86 13.68
CA GLN A 50 -19.72 -7.98 14.78
C GLN A 50 -19.14 -8.88 15.88
N PRO A 51 -18.81 -8.35 17.07
CA PRO A 51 -18.32 -9.18 18.15
C PRO A 51 -19.49 -9.89 18.84
N ASP A 52 -19.37 -11.20 19.05
CA ASP A 52 -20.32 -11.99 19.85
C ASP A 52 -20.04 -11.84 21.35
N ILE A 53 -20.00 -10.60 21.85
CA ILE A 53 -19.77 -10.29 23.27
C ILE A 53 -21.10 -9.94 23.94
N CYS A 54 -21.33 -10.50 25.13
CA CYS A 54 -22.52 -10.21 25.90
C CYS A 54 -22.48 -8.75 26.40
N LYS A 55 -23.40 -7.92 25.88
CA LYS A 55 -23.53 -6.51 26.26
C LYS A 55 -23.74 -6.34 27.77
N ASP A 56 -24.71 -7.07 28.33
CA ASP A 56 -25.09 -6.94 29.74
C ASP A 56 -23.94 -7.33 30.66
N TYR A 57 -23.23 -8.42 30.32
CA TYR A 57 -22.06 -8.86 31.07
C TYR A 57 -20.89 -7.86 30.97
N LYS A 58 -20.66 -7.28 29.78
CA LYS A 58 -19.58 -6.31 29.57
C LYS A 58 -19.81 -5.03 30.38
N GLU A 59 -21.02 -4.47 30.32
CA GLU A 59 -21.36 -3.20 30.97
C GLU A 59 -21.58 -3.35 32.47
N THR A 60 -22.36 -4.35 32.89
CA THR A 60 -22.80 -4.48 34.28
C THR A 60 -21.99 -5.52 35.06
N GLY A 61 -21.40 -6.50 34.36
CA GLY A 61 -20.75 -7.64 35.00
C GLY A 61 -21.67 -8.78 35.38
N PHE A 62 -22.96 -8.63 35.11
CA PHE A 62 -23.96 -9.62 35.42
C PHE A 62 -24.80 -9.88 34.17
N CYS A 63 -24.78 -11.12 33.72
CA CYS A 63 -25.69 -11.57 32.68
C CYS A 63 -26.86 -12.29 33.34
N GLY A 64 -28.09 -11.84 33.10
CA GLY A 64 -29.29 -12.52 33.61
C GLY A 64 -29.46 -13.95 33.09
N PHE A 65 -28.81 -14.30 31.99
CA PHE A 65 -28.79 -15.65 31.43
C PHE A 65 -27.70 -16.55 32.03
N GLY A 66 -26.80 -15.99 32.86
CA GLY A 66 -25.68 -16.73 33.44
C GLY A 66 -24.87 -17.48 32.37
N ASP A 67 -24.44 -18.70 32.69
CA ASP A 67 -23.63 -19.54 31.80
C ASP A 67 -24.41 -20.11 30.59
N SER A 68 -25.73 -19.89 30.52
CA SER A 68 -26.54 -20.28 29.36
C SER A 68 -26.54 -19.20 28.25
N CYS A 69 -25.84 -18.09 28.46
CA CYS A 69 -25.71 -17.03 27.46
C CYS A 69 -24.98 -17.54 26.21
N LYS A 70 -25.56 -17.31 25.03
CA LYS A 70 -24.94 -17.65 23.74
C LYS A 70 -23.75 -16.75 23.36
N PHE A 71 -23.60 -15.63 24.06
CA PHE A 71 -22.58 -14.62 23.80
C PHE A 71 -21.44 -14.74 24.80
N LEU A 72 -20.24 -14.33 24.38
CA LEU A 72 -19.03 -14.41 25.19
C LEU A 72 -19.10 -13.46 26.40
N HIS A 73 -18.80 -13.99 27.58
CA HIS A 73 -18.65 -13.25 28.82
C HIS A 73 -17.22 -12.70 28.96
N ASP A 74 -16.94 -11.62 28.23
CA ASP A 74 -15.67 -10.90 28.32
C ASP A 74 -15.90 -9.45 28.76
N ARG A 75 -15.01 -8.92 29.60
CA ARG A 75 -15.03 -7.53 30.12
C ARG A 75 -13.88 -6.69 29.58
N SER A 76 -13.13 -7.23 28.63
CA SER A 76 -12.04 -6.50 27.99
C SER A 76 -12.58 -5.31 27.17
N ASP A 77 -11.87 -4.19 27.24
CA ASP A 77 -12.21 -2.90 26.61
C ASP A 77 -11.25 -2.55 25.46
N TYR A 78 -10.67 -3.55 24.80
CA TYR A 78 -9.82 -3.33 23.64
C TYR A 78 -10.57 -2.65 22.48
N LYS A 79 -9.88 -1.73 21.80
CA LYS A 79 -10.39 -1.07 20.60
C LYS A 79 -10.57 -2.09 19.47
N HIS A 80 -11.67 -1.95 18.73
CA HIS A 80 -11.92 -2.78 17.56
C HIS A 80 -10.99 -2.38 16.41
N GLY A 81 -10.71 -3.32 15.48
CA GLY A 81 -9.81 -3.06 14.34
C GLY A 81 -10.17 -1.80 13.54
N TRP A 82 -11.46 -1.57 13.29
CA TRP A 82 -11.94 -0.37 12.58
C TRP A 82 -11.66 0.94 13.34
N GLN A 83 -11.62 0.90 14.68
CA GLN A 83 -11.28 2.07 15.50
C GLN A 83 -9.80 2.38 15.38
N LEU A 84 -8.95 1.35 15.37
CA LEU A 84 -7.51 1.48 15.20
C LEU A 84 -7.15 1.97 13.79
N GLU A 85 -7.77 1.41 12.74
CA GLU A 85 -7.56 1.84 11.35
C GLU A 85 -7.89 3.33 11.18
N ARG A 86 -8.99 3.80 11.80
CA ARG A 86 -9.37 5.22 11.76
C ARG A 86 -8.34 6.09 12.48
N GLU A 87 -7.98 5.74 13.70
CA GLU A 87 -6.96 6.48 14.47
C GLU A 87 -5.62 6.53 13.72
N GLU A 88 -5.21 5.43 13.07
CA GLU A 88 -4.00 5.39 12.25
C GLU A 88 -4.07 6.38 11.07
N THR A 89 -5.21 6.44 10.37
CA THR A 89 -5.37 7.37 9.25
C THR A 89 -5.39 8.83 9.68
N GLU A 90 -6.00 9.13 10.83
CA GLU A 90 -6.06 10.49 11.38
C GLU A 90 -4.69 10.96 11.89
N HIS A 91 -3.93 10.09 12.56
CA HIS A 91 -2.57 10.40 13.00
C HIS A 91 -1.59 10.61 11.84
N LYS A 92 -1.70 9.84 10.75
CA LYS A 92 -0.86 10.01 9.55
C LYS A 92 -1.13 11.31 8.79
N ALA A 93 -2.30 11.92 8.94
CA ALA A 93 -2.61 13.22 8.34
C ALA A 93 -1.97 14.40 9.10
N GLY A 94 -1.54 14.20 10.35
CA GLY A 94 -0.92 15.22 11.20
C GLY A 94 0.61 15.13 11.32
N ASP A 95 1.25 14.07 10.85
CA ASP A 95 2.69 13.80 11.04
C ASP A 95 3.55 14.06 9.79
N SER A 96 3.00 14.78 8.80
CA SER A 96 3.76 15.27 7.64
C SER A 96 4.32 16.68 7.84
N ASP A 97 4.22 17.25 9.04
CA ASP A 97 4.65 18.61 9.36
C ASP A 97 5.99 18.64 10.13
N TYR A 98 6.92 17.73 9.79
CA TYR A 98 8.33 18.03 9.97
C TYR A 98 8.81 18.87 8.78
N GLU A 99 8.30 20.09 8.68
CA GLU A 99 8.87 21.11 7.80
C GLU A 99 10.29 21.42 8.30
N ILE A 100 11.27 20.74 7.73
CA ILE A 100 12.61 21.34 7.64
C ILE A 100 12.43 22.54 6.73
N HIS A 101 12.34 23.74 7.30
CA HIS A 101 12.49 25.00 6.56
C HIS A 101 13.92 25.05 5.98
N SER A 102 14.16 24.29 4.92
CA SER A 102 15.25 24.53 3.99
C SER A 102 14.62 25.32 2.85
N ASP A 103 14.93 26.60 2.81
CA ASP A 103 14.55 27.55 1.77
C ASP A 103 14.34 26.88 0.40
N GLU A 104 13.10 26.98 -0.08
CA GLU A 104 12.61 26.64 -1.41
C GLU A 104 13.67 26.15 -2.40
N GLU A 105 13.79 24.81 -2.49
CA GLU A 105 14.69 24.09 -3.39
C GLU A 105 14.24 24.26 -4.86
N LEU A 106 14.42 25.48 -5.36
CA LEU A 106 14.28 25.78 -6.78
C LEU A 106 15.42 25.07 -7.53
N PRO A 107 15.11 24.30 -8.59
CA PRO A 107 16.12 23.55 -9.31
C PRO A 107 17.20 24.48 -9.86
N PHE A 108 18.48 24.13 -9.69
CA PHE A 108 19.60 24.94 -10.17
C PHE A 108 19.97 24.72 -11.65
N LYS A 109 19.50 23.63 -12.24
CA LYS A 109 19.81 23.22 -13.63
C LYS A 109 18.55 22.78 -14.35
N CYS A 110 18.52 22.99 -15.67
CA CYS A 110 17.39 22.55 -16.48
C CYS A 110 17.38 21.02 -16.61
N PHE A 111 16.22 20.39 -16.40
CA PHE A 111 16.07 18.93 -16.49
C PHE A 111 16.26 18.36 -17.91
N ILE A 112 16.13 19.19 -18.95
CA ILE A 112 16.24 18.77 -20.35
C ILE A 112 17.69 18.86 -20.83
N CYS A 113 18.35 20.01 -20.69
CA CYS A 113 19.74 20.19 -21.13
C CYS A 113 20.80 19.92 -20.05
N ARG A 114 20.41 19.81 -18.78
CA ARG A 114 21.31 19.64 -17.62
C ARG A 114 22.36 20.75 -17.42
N GLU A 115 22.21 21.86 -18.14
CA GLU A 115 22.99 23.09 -17.99
C GLU A 115 22.28 24.08 -17.06
N SER A 116 22.95 25.19 -16.74
CA SER A 116 22.32 26.37 -16.13
C SER A 116 21.19 26.91 -17.02
N PHE A 117 20.21 27.55 -16.39
CA PHE A 117 19.07 28.08 -17.12
C PHE A 117 19.49 29.28 -17.99
N LYS A 118 19.07 29.24 -19.26
CA LYS A 118 19.16 30.35 -20.21
C LYS A 118 17.73 30.70 -20.58
N ASP A 119 17.27 31.89 -20.19
CA ASP A 119 15.89 32.36 -20.29
C ASP A 119 14.88 31.36 -19.67
N PRO A 120 14.80 31.29 -18.33
CA PRO A 120 13.98 30.32 -17.64
C PRO A 120 12.49 30.60 -17.84
N VAL A 121 11.74 29.54 -18.16
CA VAL A 121 10.28 29.56 -18.30
C VAL A 121 9.65 28.59 -17.32
N VAL A 122 8.52 29.00 -16.75
CA VAL A 122 7.70 28.21 -15.84
C VAL A 122 6.43 27.74 -16.54
N THR A 123 6.13 26.46 -16.35
CA THR A 123 4.88 25.84 -16.83
C THR A 123 3.79 25.89 -15.77
N ARG A 124 2.52 25.66 -16.15
CA ARG A 124 1.39 25.60 -15.20
C ARG A 124 1.58 24.59 -14.06
N CYS A 125 2.40 23.58 -14.27
CA CYS A 125 2.74 22.56 -13.28
C CYS A 125 3.97 22.93 -12.42
N LYS A 126 4.37 24.21 -12.40
CA LYS A 126 5.52 24.73 -11.65
C LYS A 126 6.87 24.06 -11.98
N HIS A 127 7.01 23.54 -13.20
CA HIS A 127 8.29 23.03 -13.68
C HIS A 127 9.02 24.10 -14.50
N TYR A 128 10.32 24.24 -14.23
CA TYR A 128 11.22 25.22 -14.84
C TYR A 128 12.06 24.61 -15.95
N PHE A 129 12.15 25.29 -17.10
CA PHE A 129 12.93 24.88 -18.26
C PHE A 129 13.59 26.09 -18.92
N CYS A 130 14.59 25.89 -19.78
CA CYS A 130 15.05 26.94 -20.69
C CYS A 130 14.03 27.13 -21.83
N GLU A 131 13.91 28.35 -22.37
CA GLU A 131 13.01 28.65 -23.50
C GLU A 131 13.16 27.66 -24.68
N LYS A 132 14.41 27.44 -25.13
CA LYS A 132 14.72 26.50 -26.22
C LYS A 132 14.35 25.05 -25.88
N CYS A 133 14.52 24.66 -24.62
CA CYS A 133 14.22 23.32 -24.15
C CYS A 133 12.70 23.09 -24.08
N ALA A 134 11.94 24.08 -23.59
CA ALA A 134 10.50 24.04 -23.54
C ALA A 134 9.89 23.96 -24.96
N LEU A 135 10.38 24.78 -25.89
CA LEU A 135 9.91 24.78 -27.28
C LEU A 135 10.26 23.49 -28.02
N SER A 136 11.47 22.95 -27.83
CA SER A 136 11.87 21.68 -28.47
C SER A 136 11.08 20.49 -27.93
N GLN A 137 10.74 20.49 -26.64
CA GLN A 137 9.86 19.47 -26.07
C GLN A 137 8.43 19.64 -26.56
N TYR A 138 7.90 20.87 -26.64
CA TYR A 138 6.54 21.13 -27.13
C TYR A 138 6.33 20.65 -28.57
N LYS A 139 7.36 20.76 -29.42
CA LYS A 139 7.36 20.20 -30.79
C LYS A 139 7.22 18.68 -30.81
N LYS A 140 7.75 17.97 -29.81
CA LYS A 140 7.69 16.50 -29.70
C LYS A 140 6.45 16.02 -28.95
N SER A 141 6.06 16.73 -27.90
CA SER A 141 4.91 16.41 -27.05
C SER A 141 4.35 17.66 -26.40
N THR A 142 3.03 17.80 -26.38
CA THR A 142 2.32 18.91 -25.72
C THR A 142 2.22 18.76 -24.18
N ARG A 143 3.01 17.83 -23.61
CA ARG A 143 3.04 17.48 -22.18
C ARG A 143 4.35 17.93 -21.55
N CYS A 144 4.29 18.20 -20.24
CA CYS A 144 5.46 18.53 -19.43
C CYS A 144 6.41 17.32 -19.35
N PHE A 145 7.71 17.57 -19.42
CA PHE A 145 8.73 16.52 -19.38
C PHE A 145 8.82 15.78 -18.04
N ILE A 146 8.41 16.42 -16.93
CA ILE A 146 8.59 15.87 -15.57
C ILE A 146 7.31 15.15 -15.10
N CYS A 147 6.17 15.86 -15.10
CA CYS A 147 4.91 15.32 -14.58
C CYS A 147 3.94 14.83 -15.64
N ASN A 148 4.30 14.89 -16.93
CA ASN A 148 3.41 14.55 -18.06
C ASN A 148 2.08 15.32 -18.11
N ALA A 149 1.92 16.39 -17.31
CA ALA A 149 0.73 17.24 -17.35
C ALA A 149 0.66 18.02 -18.67
N GLN A 150 -0.56 18.28 -19.15
CA GLN A 150 -0.78 19.06 -20.37
C GLN A 150 -0.34 20.51 -20.14
N THR A 151 0.63 21.00 -20.91
CA THR A 151 1.13 22.38 -20.77
C THR A 151 0.26 23.40 -21.50
N SER A 152 -0.59 22.94 -22.44
CA SER A 152 -1.51 23.75 -23.24
C SER A 152 -0.84 24.93 -23.96
N GLY A 153 0.47 24.84 -24.25
CA GLY A 153 1.24 25.89 -24.91
C GLY A 153 1.48 27.15 -24.08
N VAL A 154 1.20 27.11 -22.77
CA VAL A 154 1.40 28.26 -21.87
C VAL A 154 2.75 28.13 -21.18
N PHE A 155 3.67 29.02 -21.53
CA PHE A 155 5.00 29.16 -20.93
C PHE A 155 5.17 30.60 -20.47
N ASN A 156 5.27 30.82 -19.16
CA ASN A 156 5.47 32.15 -18.60
C ASN A 156 6.96 32.34 -18.26
N PRO A 157 7.53 33.55 -18.41
CA PRO A 157 8.90 33.82 -17.95
C PRO A 157 9.00 33.67 -16.43
N ALA A 158 10.03 32.97 -15.96
CA ALA A 158 10.21 32.63 -14.55
C ALA A 158 11.06 33.69 -13.81
N LYS A 159 10.47 34.86 -13.57
CA LYS A 159 11.15 35.98 -12.88
C LYS A 159 11.69 35.63 -11.49
N GLU A 160 11.00 34.76 -10.77
CA GLU A 160 11.42 34.28 -9.45
C GLU A 160 12.73 33.48 -9.51
N LEU A 161 12.89 32.64 -10.54
CA LEU A 161 14.10 31.84 -10.72
C LEU A 161 15.27 32.69 -11.23
N GLU A 162 14.99 33.72 -12.04
CA GLU A 162 16.00 34.71 -12.45
C GLU A 162 16.51 35.53 -11.28
N ALA A 163 15.64 35.90 -10.33
CA ALA A 163 16.04 36.65 -9.13
C ALA A 163 16.99 35.83 -8.25
N LYS A 164 16.62 34.58 -7.94
CA LYS A 164 17.49 33.68 -7.14
C LYS A 164 18.79 33.30 -7.85
N MET A 165 18.77 33.19 -9.19
CA MET A 165 19.99 32.94 -9.95
C MET A 165 20.96 34.13 -9.92
N LYS A 166 20.45 35.36 -9.76
CA LYS A 166 21.29 36.55 -9.57
C LYS A 166 21.88 36.63 -8.16
N GLU A 167 21.07 36.35 -7.13
CA GLU A 167 21.53 36.33 -5.73
C GLU A 167 22.67 35.32 -5.54
N ARG A 168 22.52 34.10 -6.05
CA ARG A 168 23.58 33.11 -5.94
C ARG A 168 24.84 33.48 -6.73
N ASN A 169 24.69 34.10 -7.90
CA ASN A 169 25.86 34.54 -8.66
C ASN A 169 26.60 35.70 -7.95
N SER A 170 25.92 36.56 -7.18
CA SER A 170 26.59 37.58 -6.37
C SER A 170 27.34 36.98 -5.18
N ASP A 171 26.80 35.94 -4.55
CA ASP A 171 27.47 35.27 -3.42
C ASP A 171 28.76 34.53 -3.86
N ASP A 172 28.77 33.96 -5.07
CA ASP A 172 29.95 33.28 -5.64
C ASP A 172 31.08 34.26 -6.04
N ASP A 173 30.78 35.54 -6.30
CA ASP A 173 31.77 36.57 -6.68
C ASP A 173 32.47 37.22 -5.46
N ASP A 174 31.90 37.12 -4.26
CA ASP A 174 32.45 37.68 -3.00
C ASP A 174 33.43 36.71 -2.29
N GLU A 175 33.55 35.46 -2.74
CA GLU A 175 34.49 34.45 -2.20
C GLU A 175 35.83 34.32 -2.97
N HIS A 176 36.18 35.27 -3.87
CA HIS A 176 37.47 35.27 -4.58
C HIS A 176 38.38 36.48 -4.27
#